data_AF-A0A7W8E7B8-F1
#
_entry.id   AF-A0A7W8E7B8-F1
#
_cell.length_a   1.000
_cell.length_b   1.000
_cell.length_c   1.000
_cell.angle_alpha   90.00
_cell.angle_beta   90.00
_cell.angle_gamma   90.00
#
_symmetry.space_group_name_H-M   'P 1'
#
loop_
_entity.id
_entity.type
_entity.pdbx_description
1 polymer ?
#
loop_
_entity_poly.entity_id
_entity_poly.type
_entity_poly.pdbx_seq_one_letter_code
_entity_poly.pdbx_strand_id
1 'polypeptide(L)' 'MYPEYSRLNLPTWIVGPGVGGGSISERPADMLKVWPEREPIIRQQPATLKVMIDEIIERHCG' A
#
# COMPACT_ATOMS: atom_id res chain seq x y z
N MET A 1 -14.80 7.16 1.36
CA MET A 1 -14.61 6.01 0.46
C MET A 1 -15.58 4.93 0.89
N TYR A 2 -16.56 4.67 0.05
CA TYR A 2 -17.55 3.59 0.17
C TYR A 2 -16.87 2.20 0.24
N PRO A 3 -17.58 1.11 0.61
CA PRO A 3 -17.06 -0.27 0.68
C PRO A 3 -16.68 -0.87 -0.69
N GLU A 4 -16.37 -0.06 -1.70
CA GLU A 4 -15.98 -0.53 -3.03
C GLU A 4 -14.71 -1.38 -3.00
N TYR A 5 -13.80 -1.09 -2.07
CA TYR A 5 -12.58 -1.86 -1.85
C TYR A 5 -12.83 -3.32 -1.43
N SER A 6 -14.01 -3.66 -0.91
CA SER A 6 -14.33 -5.05 -0.51
C SER A 6 -15.00 -5.87 -1.62
N ARG A 7 -15.31 -5.27 -2.78
CA ARG A 7 -16.07 -5.97 -3.86
C ARG A 7 -15.30 -7.12 -4.50
N LEU A 8 -13.99 -7.00 -4.64
CA LEU A 8 -13.15 -8.00 -5.31
C LEU A 8 -12.47 -8.96 -4.34
N ASN A 9 -12.70 -8.82 -3.02
CA ASN A 9 -12.02 -9.56 -1.97
C ASN A 9 -10.49 -9.66 -2.15
N LEU A 10 -9.85 -8.54 -2.51
CA LEU A 10 -8.40 -8.45 -2.68
C LEU A 10 -7.80 -7.56 -1.58
N PRO A 11 -6.60 -7.89 -1.06
CA PRO A 11 -5.87 -7.00 -0.17
C PRO A 11 -5.78 -5.59 -0.78
N THR A 12 -6.22 -4.58 -0.02
CA THR A 12 -6.35 -3.20 -0.54
C THR A 12 -5.70 -2.22 0.42
N TRP A 13 -4.89 -1.32 -0.16
CA TRP A 13 -4.24 -0.21 0.54
C TRP A 13 -4.63 1.13 -0.08
N ILE A 14 -4.76 2.14 0.77
CA ILE A 14 -4.81 3.54 0.36
C ILE A 14 -3.41 4.12 0.57
N VAL A 15 -2.84 4.72 -0.47
CA VAL A 15 -1.54 5.37 -0.42
C VAL A 15 -1.75 6.89 -0.45
N GLY A 16 -1.27 7.57 0.58
CA GLY A 16 -1.30 9.01 0.71
C GLY A 16 -0.23 9.70 -0.14
N PRO A 17 -0.18 11.04 -0.13
CA PRO A 17 0.84 11.80 -0.84
C PRO A 17 2.24 11.56 -0.25
N GLY A 18 3.27 11.67 -1.10
CA GLY A 18 4.66 11.64 -0.67
C GLY A 18 5.00 12.84 0.22
N VAL A 19 5.64 12.57 1.36
CA VAL A 19 5.94 13.55 2.42
C VAL A 19 7.44 13.84 2.45
N GLY A 20 7.82 15.11 2.60
CA GLY A 20 9.23 15.54 2.68
C GLY A 20 9.82 16.08 1.37
N GLY A 21 11.13 16.32 1.38
CA GLY A 21 11.90 16.81 0.22
C GLY A 21 12.46 15.68 -0.65
N GLY A 22 13.10 16.03 -1.77
CA GLY A 22 13.69 15.06 -2.71
C GLY A 22 12.76 14.71 -3.88
N SER A 23 13.16 13.74 -4.70
CA SER A 23 12.36 13.28 -5.84
C SER A 23 11.15 12.44 -5.37
N ILE A 24 10.11 12.32 -6.20
CA ILE A 24 8.91 11.54 -5.86
C ILE A 24 9.29 10.08 -5.52
N SER A 25 10.29 9.52 -6.20
CA SER A 25 10.77 8.15 -5.99
C SER A 25 11.49 7.93 -4.65
N GLU A 26 11.80 9.00 -3.91
CA GLU A 26 12.50 8.97 -2.63
C GLU A 26 11.60 9.39 -1.46
N ARG A 27 10.43 9.97 -1.73
CA ARG A 27 9.56 10.49 -0.68
C ARG A 27 8.77 9.36 -0.04
N PRO A 28 8.82 9.21 1.29
CA PRO A 28 7.94 8.27 1.98
C PRO A 28 6.48 8.69 1.85
N ALA A 29 5.57 7.73 1.87
CA ALA A 29 4.13 7.97 1.86
C ALA A 29 3.46 7.25 3.03
N ASP A 30 2.38 7.84 3.54
CA ASP A 30 1.52 7.19 4.52
C ASP A 30 0.64 6.17 3.80
N MET A 31 0.62 4.95 4.31
CA MET A 31 -0.12 3.83 3.76
C MET A 31 -1.10 3.29 4.79
N LEU A 32 -2.30 2.93 4.33
CA LEU A 32 -3.33 2.34 5.15
C LEU A 32 -3.88 1.09 4.47
N LYS A 33 -3.71 -0.08 5.08
CA LYS A 33 -4.47 -1.27 4.68
C LYS A 33 -5.91 -1.14 5.13
N VAL A 34 -6.85 -1.32 4.21
CA VAL A 34 -8.30 -1.20 4.47
C VAL A 34 -9.05 -2.52 4.33
N TRP A 35 -8.45 -3.54 3.71
CA TRP A 35 -9.04 -4.87 3.50
C TRP A 35 -7.96 -5.97 3.48
N PRO A 36 -8.24 -7.19 3.96
CA PRO A 36 -9.47 -7.66 4.62
C PRO A 36 -9.64 -7.14 6.04
N GLU A 37 -8.53 -6.84 6.72
CA GLU A 37 -8.50 -6.23 8.03
C GLU A 37 -7.85 -4.84 7.92
N ARG A 38 -8.46 -3.87 8.59
CA ARG A 38 -7.94 -2.51 8.65
C ARG A 38 -6.77 -2.46 9.63
N GLU A 39 -5.60 -2.06 9.15
CA GLU A 39 -4.39 -1.92 9.97
C GLU A 39 -4.12 -0.44 10.31
N PRO A 40 -3.21 -0.14 11.26
CA PRO A 40 -2.74 1.22 11.50
C PRO A 40 -2.10 1.84 10.26
N ILE A 41 -2.12 3.18 10.19
CA ILE A 41 -1.37 3.91 9.16
C ILE A 41 0.12 3.75 9.43
N ILE A 42 0.88 3.37 8.41
CA ILE A 42 2.34 3.23 8.46
C ILE A 42 2.97 4.13 7.42
N ARG A 43 4.14 4.71 7.74
CA ARG A 43 4.93 5.47 6.78
C ARG A 43 5.94 4.56 6.11
N GLN A 44 5.88 4.45 4.79
CA GLN A 44 6.73 3.55 4.02
C GLN A 44 7.51 4.27 2.94
N GLN A 45 8.72 3.76 2.66
CA GLN A 45 9.54 4.21 1.53
C GLN A 45 9.07 3.53 0.23
N PRO A 46 9.21 4.17 -0.93
CA PRO A 46 8.85 3.58 -2.22
C PRO A 46 9.54 2.22 -2.48
N ALA A 47 10.79 2.05 -2.04
CA ALA A 47 11.51 0.79 -2.17
C ALA A 47 10.86 -0.34 -1.36
N THR A 48 10.39 -0.06 -0.14
CA THR A 48 9.70 -1.04 0.72
C THR A 48 8.33 -1.42 0.15
N LEU A 49 7.63 -0.45 -0.43
CA LEU A 49 6.37 -0.72 -1.15
C LEU A 49 6.59 -1.69 -2.32
N LYS A 50 7.68 -1.52 -3.09
CA LYS A 50 7.99 -2.42 -4.20
C LYS A 50 8.16 -3.86 -3.71
N VAL A 51 8.92 -4.08 -2.64
CA VAL A 51 9.11 -5.43 -2.05
C VAL A 51 7.79 -6.06 -1.65
N MET A 52 6.91 -5.29 -0.98
CA MET A 52 5.58 -5.78 -0.60
C MET A 52 4.74 -6.21 -1.81
N ILE A 53 4.77 -5.44 -2.91
CA ILE A 53 4.05 -5.78 -4.14
C ILE A 53 4.64 -7.04 -4.77
N ASP A 54 5.97 -7.15 -4.84
CA ASP A 54 6.65 -8.32 -5.39
C ASP A 54 6.25 -9.60 -4.62
N GLU A 55 6.22 -9.55 -3.28
CA GLU A 55 5.77 -10.66 -2.42
C GLU A 55 4.31 -11.07 -2.68
N ILE A 56 3.42 -10.10 -2.92
CA ILE A 56 2.01 -10.38 -3.24
C ILE A 56 1.91 -11.06 -4.60
N ILE A 57 2.66 -10.59 -5.60
CA ILE A 57 2.68 -11.16 -6.95
C ILE A 57 3.21 -12.60 -6.90
N GLU A 58 4.32 -12.84 -6.21
CA GLU A 58 4.91 -14.17 -6.06
C GLU A 58 3.92 -15.17 -5.44
N ARG A 59 3.13 -14.73 -4.45
CA ARG A 59 2.15 -15.57 -3.76
C ARG A 59 0.81 -15.71 -4.48
N HIS A 60 0.53 -14.88 -5.48
CA HIS A 60 -0.74 -14.89 -6.20
C HIS A 60 -0.82 -16.00 -7.26
N CYS A 61 0.31 -16.43 -7.83
CA CYS A 61 0.36 -17.41 -8.92
C CYS A 61 0.79 -18.83 -8.47
N GLY A 62 0.77 -19.10 -7.16
CA GLY A 62 1.07 -20.42 -6.57
C GLY A 62 -0.14 -21.33 -6.44
#